data_AF-A0A2G9SB28-F1
#
_entry.id   AF-A0A2G9SB28-F1
#
_cell.length_a   1.000
_cell.length_b   1.000
_cell.length_c   1.000
_cell.angle_alpha   90.00
_cell.angle_beta   90.00
_cell.angle_gamma   90.00
#
_symmetry.space_group_name_H-M   'P 1'
#
loop_
_entity.id
_entity.type
_entity.pdbx_description
1 polymer ?
#
loop_
_entity_poly.entity_id
_entity_poly.type
_entity_poly.pdbx_seq_one_letter_code
_entity_poly.pdbx_strand_id
1 'polypeptide(L)'
;VFDAGDYSLLCSVPSEDGQMWTGGDFISADKVIIWTEDGQSFIYKLPASCIPASDSFRIDVGKAVENSIPPLLYSVMPKEGKKVLICPPVTRFFYGRRDPFHKLLIQGDSSGRLSIWSIPDDLNDQENMEGLKITMTTSLQEAFDKLTPRPAGIIDQLSVMPNTEPLKVTASVYIPSHGRLVCGREDGSIVIVPATQTAIVQLLQGEHMLRRGWPPHRTLRGHRNKVTCLLYPHQVSSRYDQRYLISGGVDFSVIMWDIFSGEMKHIFCVHGGEITQLLVPPDSCSTRVQHCICSVASDHSVGLLSLRERKCIMLASRHLFPIQVIKWRPSDDYLVVGCSDGSVYVWQMDT
;
A
#
# COMPACT_ATOMS: atom_id res chain seq x y z
N VAL A 1 -17.89 9.02 -25.85
CA VAL A 1 -18.62 7.75 -26.00
C VAL A 1 -18.51 7.31 -27.44
N PHE A 2 -18.11 6.05 -27.67
CA PHE A 2 -18.07 5.43 -28.99
C PHE A 2 -19.14 4.35 -29.08
N ASP A 3 -19.70 4.15 -30.27
CA ASP A 3 -20.55 3.01 -30.56
C ASP A 3 -19.70 1.72 -30.53
N ALA A 4 -20.13 0.69 -29.81
CA ALA A 4 -19.36 -0.55 -29.68
C ALA A 4 -19.40 -1.44 -30.93
N GLY A 5 -20.40 -1.26 -31.81
CA GLY A 5 -20.57 -2.05 -33.02
C GLY A 5 -19.64 -1.62 -34.15
N ASP A 6 -19.40 -0.32 -34.29
CA ASP A 6 -18.59 0.23 -35.40
C ASP A 6 -17.60 1.32 -35.02
N TYR A 7 -17.43 1.61 -33.73
CA TYR A 7 -16.50 2.61 -33.20
C TYR A 7 -16.75 4.04 -33.68
N SER A 8 -17.97 4.35 -34.14
CA SER A 8 -18.35 5.73 -34.44
C SER A 8 -18.30 6.58 -33.17
N LEU A 9 -17.72 7.78 -33.25
CA LEU A 9 -17.77 8.76 -32.17
C LEU A 9 -19.21 9.29 -32.05
N LEU A 10 -19.86 9.06 -30.91
CA LEU A 10 -21.23 9.52 -30.65
C LEU A 10 -21.23 10.89 -29.94
N CYS A 11 -20.37 11.06 -28.94
CA CYS A 11 -20.16 12.33 -28.25
C CYS A 11 -18.79 12.37 -27.56
N SER A 12 -18.30 13.57 -27.26
CA SER A 12 -17.06 13.80 -26.51
C SER A 12 -17.24 14.94 -25.51
N VAL A 13 -16.46 14.89 -24.45
CA VAL A 13 -16.32 15.97 -23.46
C VAL A 13 -14.83 16.19 -23.24
N PRO A 14 -14.32 17.43 -23.41
CA PRO A 14 -12.96 17.74 -23.02
C PRO A 14 -12.83 17.70 -21.50
N SER A 15 -11.68 17.23 -21.00
CA SER A 15 -11.38 17.41 -19.57
C SER A 15 -11.00 18.87 -19.32
N GLU A 16 -11.54 19.47 -18.27
CA GLU A 16 -11.10 20.77 -17.80
C GLU A 16 -9.74 20.64 -17.09
N ASP A 17 -8.98 21.75 -17.03
CA ASP A 17 -7.75 21.90 -16.23
C ASP A 17 -6.62 20.87 -16.45
N GLY A 18 -6.56 20.23 -17.61
CA GLY A 18 -5.51 19.24 -17.92
C GLY A 18 -5.61 17.95 -17.11
N GLN A 19 -6.75 17.70 -16.47
CA GLN A 19 -7.03 16.46 -15.76
C GLN A 19 -7.14 15.29 -16.76
N MET A 20 -6.78 14.09 -16.31
CA MET A 20 -6.89 12.87 -17.11
C MET A 20 -8.09 12.05 -16.66
N TRP A 21 -8.93 11.65 -17.61
CA TRP A 21 -9.98 10.65 -17.39
C TRP A 21 -9.35 9.29 -17.09
N THR A 22 -9.72 8.67 -15.96
CA THR A 22 -9.18 7.37 -15.55
C THR A 22 -10.22 6.25 -15.56
N GLY A 23 -11.51 6.60 -15.62
CA GLY A 23 -12.56 5.61 -15.79
C GLY A 23 -13.95 6.22 -15.93
N GLY A 24 -14.92 5.34 -16.18
CA GLY A 24 -16.33 5.70 -16.28
C GLY A 24 -17.20 4.46 -16.44
N ASP A 25 -18.50 4.63 -16.21
CA ASP A 25 -19.51 3.58 -16.37
C ASP A 25 -20.89 4.18 -16.69
N PHE A 26 -21.83 3.35 -17.14
CA PHE A 26 -23.21 3.74 -17.36
C PHE A 26 -24.02 3.61 -16.05
N ILE A 27 -24.72 4.68 -15.68
CA ILE A 27 -25.70 4.66 -14.59
C ILE A 27 -27.05 4.14 -15.09
N SER A 28 -27.42 4.55 -16.31
CA SER A 28 -28.61 4.17 -17.07
C SER A 28 -28.32 4.30 -18.56
N ALA A 29 -29.25 3.90 -19.42
CA ALA A 29 -29.08 3.98 -20.88
C ALA A 29 -28.78 5.40 -21.40
N ASP A 30 -29.20 6.43 -20.65
CA ASP A 30 -29.08 7.85 -20.99
C ASP A 30 -28.11 8.62 -20.08
N LYS A 31 -27.49 7.99 -19.08
CA LYS A 31 -26.61 8.68 -18.12
C LYS A 31 -25.33 7.91 -17.88
N VAL A 32 -24.21 8.63 -17.94
CA VAL A 32 -22.87 8.10 -17.69
C VAL A 32 -22.23 8.84 -16.54
N ILE A 33 -21.43 8.12 -15.76
CA ILE A 33 -20.53 8.69 -14.77
C ILE A 33 -19.10 8.49 -15.24
N ILE A 34 -18.28 9.54 -15.19
CA ILE A 34 -16.86 9.50 -15.52
C ILE A 34 -16.06 10.14 -14.38
N TRP A 35 -14.81 9.73 -14.20
CA TRP A 35 -13.97 10.23 -13.12
C TRP A 35 -12.52 10.42 -13.55
N THR A 36 -11.85 11.31 -12.83
CA THR A 36 -10.49 11.79 -13.11
C THR A 36 -9.48 11.20 -12.16
N GLU A 37 -8.19 11.33 -12.51
CA GLU A 37 -7.06 10.88 -11.69
C GLU A 37 -7.02 11.55 -10.31
N ASP A 38 -7.35 12.84 -10.22
CA ASP A 38 -7.37 13.58 -8.96
C ASP A 38 -8.60 13.27 -8.08
N GLY A 39 -9.48 12.39 -8.57
CA GLY A 39 -10.58 11.84 -7.79
C GLY A 39 -11.89 12.61 -7.89
N GLN A 40 -12.05 13.51 -8.86
CA GLN A 40 -13.33 14.13 -9.16
C GLN A 40 -14.18 13.17 -10.01
N SER A 41 -15.51 13.28 -9.91
CA SER A 41 -16.41 12.51 -10.79
C SER A 41 -17.55 13.37 -11.29
N PHE A 42 -18.04 13.05 -12.48
CA PHE A 42 -18.99 13.86 -13.21
C PHE A 42 -20.07 12.95 -13.81
N ILE A 43 -21.33 13.32 -13.63
CA ILE A 43 -22.47 12.61 -14.20
C ILE A 43 -23.01 13.43 -15.36
N TYR A 44 -22.99 12.84 -16.56
CA TYR A 44 -23.48 13.45 -17.78
C TYR A 44 -24.74 12.77 -18.27
N LYS A 45 -25.68 13.56 -18.81
CA LYS A 45 -26.78 13.01 -19.60
C LYS A 45 -26.35 12.90 -21.06
N LEU A 46 -26.52 11.74 -21.65
CA LEU A 46 -26.22 11.53 -23.05
C LEU A 46 -27.28 12.20 -23.94
N PRO A 47 -26.87 12.86 -25.05
CA PRO A 47 -27.79 13.36 -26.05
C PRO A 47 -28.65 12.24 -26.62
N ALA A 48 -29.85 12.57 -27.07
CA ALA A 48 -30.75 11.61 -27.70
C ALA A 48 -30.11 10.90 -28.91
N SER A 49 -29.17 11.56 -29.61
CA SER A 49 -28.42 10.94 -30.72
C SER A 49 -27.45 9.84 -30.32
N CYS A 50 -27.15 9.70 -29.02
CA CYS A 50 -26.31 8.63 -28.47
C CYS A 50 -27.12 7.43 -27.95
N ILE A 51 -28.45 7.52 -27.89
CA ILE A 51 -29.31 6.51 -27.27
C ILE A 51 -29.93 5.63 -28.36
N PRO A 52 -29.63 4.31 -28.42
CA PRO A 52 -30.12 3.42 -29.49
C PRO A 52 -31.65 3.37 -29.64
N ALA A 53 -32.39 3.60 -28.56
CA ALA A 53 -33.85 3.60 -28.55
C ALA A 53 -34.46 4.93 -29.03
N SER A 54 -33.66 5.96 -29.30
CA SER A 54 -34.14 7.26 -29.76
C SER A 54 -34.31 7.30 -31.28
N ASP A 55 -35.36 7.96 -31.76
CA ASP A 55 -35.55 8.24 -33.20
C ASP A 55 -34.41 9.09 -33.79
N SER A 56 -33.67 9.79 -32.93
CA SER A 56 -32.52 10.62 -33.32
C SER A 56 -31.17 9.88 -33.29
N PHE A 57 -31.17 8.58 -33.00
CA PHE A 57 -29.93 7.80 -32.85
C PHE A 57 -29.05 7.94 -34.09
N ARG A 58 -27.78 8.31 -33.87
CA ARG A 58 -26.74 8.47 -34.90
C ARG A 58 -26.98 9.58 -35.95
N ILE A 59 -27.95 10.47 -35.76
CA ILE A 59 -28.17 11.61 -36.68
C ILE A 59 -26.93 12.53 -36.80
N ASP A 60 -26.08 12.54 -35.78
CA ASP A 60 -24.91 13.44 -35.71
C ASP A 60 -23.58 12.78 -36.07
N VAL A 61 -23.57 11.46 -36.36
CA VAL A 61 -22.35 10.74 -36.72
C VAL A 61 -21.79 11.28 -38.03
N GLY A 62 -20.53 11.73 -38.01
CA GLY A 62 -19.83 12.30 -39.16
C GLY A 62 -20.04 13.81 -39.39
N LYS A 63 -20.86 14.48 -38.57
CA LYS A 63 -20.93 15.95 -38.55
C LYS A 63 -19.84 16.47 -37.62
N ALA A 64 -19.14 17.55 -37.98
CA ALA A 64 -18.13 18.17 -37.13
C ALA A 64 -18.76 18.58 -35.79
N VAL A 65 -18.35 17.90 -34.72
CA VAL A 65 -19.03 17.82 -33.43
C VAL A 65 -18.68 19.04 -32.56
N GLU A 66 -19.08 20.24 -32.96
CA GLU A 66 -18.89 21.44 -32.11
C GLU A 66 -20.04 21.65 -31.10
N ASN A 67 -21.20 21.00 -31.28
CA ASN A 67 -22.42 21.30 -30.52
C ASN A 67 -23.02 20.12 -29.71
N SER A 68 -22.29 19.03 -29.47
CA SER A 68 -22.84 17.86 -28.75
C SER A 68 -22.14 17.57 -27.42
N ILE A 69 -21.73 18.59 -26.69
CA ILE A 69 -21.25 18.40 -25.31
C ILE A 69 -22.46 17.89 -24.49
N PRO A 70 -22.44 16.66 -23.96
CA PRO A 70 -23.51 16.18 -23.09
C PRO A 70 -23.66 17.13 -21.89
N PRO A 71 -24.89 17.47 -21.47
CA PRO A 71 -25.08 18.33 -20.31
C PRO A 71 -24.60 17.62 -19.03
N LEU A 72 -23.89 18.38 -18.20
CA LEU A 72 -23.38 17.94 -16.91
C LEU A 72 -24.51 18.03 -15.88
N LEU A 73 -24.97 16.90 -15.36
CA LEU A 73 -26.04 16.87 -14.36
C LEU A 73 -25.51 17.10 -12.95
N TYR A 74 -24.42 16.43 -12.58
CA TYR A 74 -23.84 16.49 -11.23
C TYR A 74 -22.32 16.44 -11.27
N SER A 75 -21.69 17.23 -10.39
CA SER A 75 -20.31 17.04 -9.97
C SER A 75 -20.27 16.30 -8.62
N VAL A 76 -19.30 15.40 -8.49
CA VAL A 76 -18.99 14.69 -7.25
C VAL A 76 -17.59 15.08 -6.86
N MET A 77 -17.51 15.99 -5.89
CA MET A 77 -16.24 16.52 -5.41
C MET A 77 -15.78 15.74 -4.18
N PRO A 78 -14.50 15.30 -4.12
CA PRO A 78 -13.92 14.85 -2.87
C PRO A 78 -13.96 16.00 -1.84
N LYS A 79 -14.12 15.65 -0.57
CA LYS A 79 -14.33 16.60 0.53
C LYS A 79 -13.24 17.68 0.55
N GLU A 80 -13.65 18.92 0.83
CA GLU A 80 -12.75 20.08 0.94
C GLU A 80 -11.57 19.83 1.89
N GLY A 81 -10.38 20.05 1.36
CA GLY A 81 -9.11 19.84 2.03
C GLY A 81 -8.17 19.06 1.13
N LYS A 82 -7.44 19.76 0.26
CA LYS A 82 -6.32 19.20 -0.53
C LYS A 82 -5.20 18.75 0.43
N LYS A 83 -5.42 17.68 1.18
CA LYS A 83 -4.32 16.92 1.77
C LYS A 83 -3.58 16.31 0.59
N VAL A 84 -2.29 16.64 0.48
CA VAL A 84 -1.43 16.03 -0.53
C VAL A 84 -1.39 14.53 -0.26
N LEU A 85 -2.01 13.77 -1.16
CA LEU A 85 -2.01 12.32 -1.13
C LEU A 85 -0.65 11.81 -1.65
N ILE A 86 -0.18 10.69 -1.11
CA ILE A 86 1.09 10.06 -1.55
C ILE A 86 0.94 9.52 -2.97
N CYS A 87 -0.24 8.98 -3.28
CA CYS A 87 -0.64 8.60 -4.64
C CYS A 87 -2.11 9.00 -4.90
N PRO A 88 -2.49 9.13 -6.19
CA PRO A 88 -3.87 9.47 -6.57
C PRO A 88 -4.90 8.48 -6.00
N PRO A 89 -6.12 8.93 -5.69
CA PRO A 89 -7.17 8.06 -5.19
C PRO A 89 -7.67 7.11 -6.30
N VAL A 90 -8.24 5.98 -5.88
CA VAL A 90 -8.88 5.02 -6.79
C VAL A 90 -10.39 5.17 -6.66
N THR A 91 -11.05 5.45 -7.78
CA THR A 91 -12.51 5.60 -7.87
C THR A 91 -13.11 4.43 -8.64
N ARG A 92 -14.25 3.92 -8.18
CA ARG A 92 -15.01 2.87 -8.85
C ARG A 92 -16.51 3.05 -8.64
N PHE A 93 -17.27 2.82 -9.71
CA PHE A 93 -18.72 2.72 -9.65
C PHE A 93 -19.17 1.26 -9.44
N PHE A 94 -20.19 1.08 -8.62
CA PHE A 94 -20.78 -0.22 -8.29
C PHE A 94 -22.29 -0.17 -8.43
N TYR A 95 -22.83 -1.17 -9.14
CA TYR A 95 -24.26 -1.41 -9.25
C TYR A 95 -24.64 -2.67 -8.47
N GLY A 96 -25.45 -2.49 -7.42
CA GLY A 96 -25.98 -3.58 -6.61
C GLY A 96 -26.76 -4.57 -7.46
N ARG A 97 -26.54 -5.87 -7.26
CA ARG A 97 -27.20 -6.95 -8.03
C ARG A 97 -28.33 -7.64 -7.26
N ARG A 98 -28.65 -7.17 -6.06
CA ARG A 98 -29.67 -7.74 -5.17
C ARG A 98 -30.46 -6.60 -4.56
N ASP A 99 -31.76 -6.79 -4.43
CA ASP A 99 -32.65 -5.79 -3.87
C ASP A 99 -32.30 -5.44 -2.41
N PRO A 100 -32.31 -4.14 -2.04
CA PRO A 100 -32.55 -2.98 -2.92
C PRO A 100 -31.37 -2.74 -3.88
N PHE A 101 -31.63 -2.36 -5.12
CA PHE A 101 -30.58 -1.95 -6.06
C PHE A 101 -29.92 -0.65 -5.59
N HIS A 102 -28.61 -0.68 -5.35
CA HIS A 102 -27.85 0.51 -4.95
C HIS A 102 -26.87 0.89 -6.06
N LYS A 103 -26.87 2.17 -6.45
CA LYS A 103 -25.84 2.76 -7.31
C LYS A 103 -24.85 3.49 -6.42
N LEU A 104 -23.66 2.93 -6.27
CA LEU A 104 -22.65 3.46 -5.35
C LEU A 104 -21.41 3.89 -6.12
N LEU A 105 -20.99 5.13 -5.94
CA LEU A 105 -19.64 5.55 -6.26
C LEU A 105 -18.78 5.35 -5.00
N ILE A 106 -17.63 4.71 -5.15
CA ILE A 106 -16.71 4.42 -4.05
C ILE A 106 -15.34 4.94 -4.43
N GLN A 107 -14.71 5.67 -3.51
CA GLN A 107 -13.36 6.17 -3.65
C GLN A 107 -12.52 5.78 -2.43
N GLY A 108 -11.32 5.25 -2.68
CA GLY A 108 -10.31 5.02 -1.66
C GLY A 108 -9.09 5.90 -1.90
N ASP A 109 -8.58 6.55 -0.85
CA ASP A 109 -7.36 7.37 -0.94
C ASP A 109 -6.15 6.71 -0.25
N SER A 110 -4.96 7.26 -0.49
CA SER A 110 -3.69 6.76 0.09
C SER A 110 -3.56 6.99 1.60
N SER A 111 -4.49 7.70 2.23
CA SER A 111 -4.58 7.82 3.68
C SER A 111 -5.39 6.67 4.32
N GLY A 112 -5.91 5.75 3.50
CA GLY A 112 -6.75 4.64 3.95
C GLY A 112 -8.19 5.07 4.26
N ARG A 113 -8.63 6.23 3.74
CA ARG A 113 -10.02 6.68 3.84
C ARG A 113 -10.82 6.14 2.67
N LEU A 114 -12.02 5.69 2.98
CA LEU A 114 -13.04 5.29 2.03
C LEU A 114 -14.16 6.34 2.05
N SER A 115 -14.53 6.85 0.88
CA SER A 115 -15.66 7.75 0.67
C SER A 115 -16.66 7.08 -0.28
N ILE A 116 -17.93 7.12 0.09
CA ILE A 116 -19.03 6.46 -0.61
C ILE A 116 -20.12 7.50 -0.88
N TRP A 117 -20.59 7.54 -2.13
CA TRP A 117 -21.74 8.31 -2.55
C TRP A 117 -22.81 7.37 -3.10
N SER A 118 -24.03 7.50 -2.58
CA SER A 118 -25.22 6.88 -3.15
C SER A 118 -25.74 7.77 -4.26
N ILE A 119 -25.76 7.24 -5.48
CA ILE A 119 -26.34 7.91 -6.63
C ILE A 119 -27.85 7.63 -6.62
N PRO A 120 -28.71 8.66 -6.53
CA PRO A 120 -30.16 8.49 -6.59
C PRO A 120 -30.59 7.81 -7.90
N ASP A 121 -31.72 7.08 -7.86
CA ASP A 121 -32.32 6.55 -9.08
C ASP A 121 -32.97 7.66 -9.92
N ASP A 122 -33.60 8.63 -9.24
CA ASP A 122 -34.26 9.79 -9.85
C ASP A 122 -33.26 10.94 -10.04
N LEU A 123 -32.29 10.75 -10.94
CA LEU A 123 -31.42 11.84 -11.38
C LEU A 123 -32.24 12.78 -12.28
N ASN A 124 -32.66 13.91 -11.72
CA ASN A 124 -33.30 14.98 -12.49
C ASN A 124 -32.38 15.48 -13.61
N ASP A 125 -32.98 15.91 -14.72
CA ASP A 125 -32.28 16.44 -15.89
C ASP A 125 -31.79 17.90 -15.72
N GLN A 126 -31.99 18.48 -14.54
CA GLN A 126 -31.50 19.81 -14.21
C GLN A 126 -30.10 19.73 -13.60
N GLU A 127 -29.22 20.65 -14.02
CA GLU A 127 -27.89 20.78 -13.45
C GLU A 127 -28.00 21.07 -11.95
N ASN A 128 -27.40 20.22 -11.13
CA ASN A 128 -27.34 20.42 -9.69
C ASN A 128 -26.00 21.02 -9.30
N MET A 129 -26.00 22.33 -9.04
CA MET A 129 -24.81 23.10 -8.66
C MET A 129 -24.28 22.75 -7.26
N GLU A 130 -25.07 22.10 -6.38
CA GLU A 130 -24.59 21.67 -5.05
C GLU A 130 -23.78 20.37 -5.09
N GLY A 131 -23.77 19.65 -6.23
CA GLY A 131 -23.10 18.36 -6.38
C GLY A 131 -23.71 17.23 -5.53
N LEU A 132 -23.17 16.01 -5.66
CA LEU A 132 -23.59 14.89 -4.81
C LEU A 132 -22.92 14.94 -3.44
N LYS A 133 -23.75 14.90 -2.38
CA LYS A 133 -23.28 14.84 -1.00
C LYS A 133 -22.74 13.44 -0.67
N ILE A 134 -21.60 13.41 0.03
CA ILE A 134 -20.99 12.17 0.53
C ILE A 134 -22.00 11.46 1.44
N THR A 135 -22.31 10.19 1.14
CA THR A 135 -23.23 9.37 1.94
C THR A 135 -22.53 8.82 3.18
N MET A 136 -21.31 8.32 3.01
CA MET A 136 -20.51 7.80 4.11
C MET A 136 -19.03 8.03 3.83
N THR A 137 -18.29 8.46 4.84
CA THR A 137 -16.83 8.47 4.78
C THR A 137 -16.28 7.94 6.10
N THR A 138 -15.29 7.07 6.00
CA THR A 138 -14.62 6.49 7.16
C THR A 138 -13.23 6.04 6.77
N SER A 139 -12.29 6.07 7.70
CA SER A 139 -11.08 5.27 7.61
C SER A 139 -11.12 4.14 8.65
N LEU A 140 -10.27 3.13 8.46
CA LEU A 140 -10.07 2.08 9.46
C LEU A 140 -9.63 2.69 10.81
N GLN A 141 -8.74 3.70 10.76
CA GLN A 141 -8.26 4.41 11.95
C GLN A 141 -9.41 5.11 12.68
N GLU A 142 -10.25 5.87 11.97
CA GLU A 142 -11.41 6.54 12.58
C GLU A 142 -12.41 5.55 13.18
N ALA A 143 -12.62 4.41 12.53
CA ALA A 143 -13.48 3.35 13.05
C ALA A 143 -12.91 2.77 14.35
N PHE A 144 -11.59 2.53 14.40
CA PHE A 144 -10.90 2.04 15.60
C PHE A 144 -10.90 3.06 16.74
N ASP A 145 -10.69 4.35 16.45
CA ASP A 145 -10.67 5.42 17.44
C ASP A 145 -12.03 5.63 18.12
N LYS A 146 -13.13 5.28 17.41
CA LYS A 146 -14.51 5.33 17.92
C LYS A 146 -14.87 4.15 18.83
N LEU A 147 -14.12 3.04 18.78
CA LEU A 147 -14.39 1.88 19.64
C LEU A 147 -14.14 2.24 21.10
N THR A 148 -15.08 1.87 21.97
CA THR A 148 -15.00 2.08 23.41
C THR A 148 -15.21 0.74 24.14
N PRO A 149 -14.18 0.20 24.81
CA PRO A 149 -12.82 0.74 24.94
C PRO A 149 -12.05 0.70 23.61
N ARG A 150 -11.01 1.53 23.48
CA ARG A 150 -10.11 1.51 22.32
C ARG A 150 -9.54 0.09 22.13
N PRO A 151 -9.36 -0.39 20.89
CA PRO A 151 -8.74 -1.68 20.65
C PRO A 151 -7.33 -1.66 21.24
N ALA A 152 -7.00 -2.66 22.04
CA ALA A 152 -5.67 -2.77 22.61
C ALA A 152 -4.68 -3.15 21.50
N GLY A 153 -3.61 -2.37 21.33
CA GLY A 153 -2.50 -2.69 20.44
C GLY A 153 -1.56 -3.71 21.08
N ILE A 154 -1.05 -4.65 20.26
CA ILE A 154 -0.31 -5.84 20.70
C ILE A 154 0.91 -5.54 21.58
N ILE A 155 1.43 -4.30 21.57
CA ILE A 155 2.59 -3.89 22.37
C ILE A 155 2.35 -2.66 23.25
N ASP A 156 1.11 -2.21 23.39
CA ASP A 156 0.79 -0.93 24.06
C ASP A 156 1.25 -0.92 25.52
N GLN A 157 1.17 -2.06 26.22
CA GLN A 157 1.61 -2.18 27.62
C GLN A 157 3.14 -2.22 27.80
N LEU A 158 3.91 -2.26 26.70
CA LEU A 158 5.38 -2.18 26.72
C LEU A 158 5.90 -0.76 26.47
N SER A 159 5.00 0.21 26.37
CA SER A 159 5.37 1.63 26.39
C SER A 159 5.86 1.97 27.79
N VAL A 160 7.11 2.43 27.86
CA VAL A 160 7.91 2.46 29.11
C VAL A 160 7.40 3.51 30.11
N MET A 161 6.54 4.45 29.70
CA MET A 161 6.14 5.58 30.52
C MET A 161 4.60 5.73 30.58
N PRO A 162 3.99 5.77 31.79
CA PRO A 162 2.52 5.80 31.97
C PRO A 162 1.77 7.00 31.36
N ASN A 163 2.43 7.97 30.73
CA ASN A 163 1.84 9.22 30.24
C ASN A 163 2.34 9.66 28.84
N THR A 164 3.07 8.82 28.12
CA THR A 164 3.48 9.10 26.73
C THR A 164 2.72 8.22 25.77
N GLU A 165 2.52 8.71 24.54
CA GLU A 165 2.00 7.89 23.46
C GLU A 165 2.80 6.59 23.33
N PRO A 166 2.14 5.45 23.05
CA PRO A 166 2.84 4.19 22.87
C PRO A 166 3.84 4.29 21.71
N LEU A 167 5.02 3.70 21.89
CA LEU A 167 6.04 3.65 20.85
C LEU A 167 5.46 2.97 19.59
N LYS A 168 5.50 3.69 18.47
CA LYS A 168 4.94 3.19 17.20
C LYS A 168 5.70 1.97 16.72
N VAL A 169 4.95 0.95 16.28
CA VAL A 169 5.49 -0.18 15.54
C VAL A 169 5.75 0.29 14.12
N THR A 170 7.00 0.18 13.68
CA THR A 170 7.46 0.67 12.37
C THR A 170 7.79 -0.47 11.41
N ALA A 171 8.04 -1.67 11.94
CA ALA A 171 8.18 -2.89 11.16
C ALA A 171 7.58 -4.08 11.95
N SER A 172 7.03 -5.07 11.26
CA SER A 172 6.58 -6.30 11.92
C SER A 172 6.76 -7.53 11.04
N VAL A 173 7.00 -8.69 11.67
CA VAL A 173 6.98 -9.99 11.02
C VAL A 173 6.34 -11.01 11.95
N TYR A 174 5.34 -11.73 11.45
CA TYR A 174 4.75 -12.89 12.14
C TYR A 174 5.48 -14.15 11.69
N ILE A 175 5.94 -14.94 12.66
CA ILE A 175 6.68 -16.19 12.45
C ILE A 175 5.79 -17.35 12.92
N PRO A 176 5.04 -18.00 12.00
CA PRO A 176 4.06 -19.00 12.35
C PRO A 176 4.67 -20.24 13.01
N SER A 177 5.84 -20.67 12.54
CA SER A 177 6.54 -21.86 13.06
C SER A 177 6.84 -21.79 14.55
N HIS A 178 7.00 -20.57 15.09
CA HIS A 178 7.25 -20.33 16.52
C HIS A 178 6.05 -19.70 17.24
N GLY A 179 4.97 -19.38 16.52
CA GLY A 179 3.83 -18.63 17.06
C GLY A 179 4.22 -17.24 17.61
N ARG A 180 5.24 -16.60 17.03
CA ARG A 180 5.80 -15.34 17.53
C ARG A 180 5.53 -14.17 16.58
N LEU A 181 5.20 -13.02 17.15
CA LEU A 181 5.21 -11.75 16.46
C LEU A 181 6.45 -10.97 16.87
N VAL A 182 7.16 -10.44 15.87
CA VAL A 182 8.33 -9.58 16.06
C VAL A 182 7.96 -8.17 15.59
N CYS A 183 8.16 -7.17 16.44
CA CYS A 183 7.80 -5.78 16.18
C CYS A 183 9.03 -4.88 16.37
N GLY A 184 9.48 -4.23 15.30
CA GLY A 184 10.46 -3.14 15.36
C GLY A 184 9.76 -1.83 15.71
N ARG A 185 10.39 -1.02 16.55
CA ARG A 185 9.83 0.23 17.07
C ARG A 185 10.60 1.45 16.61
N GLU A 186 9.98 2.61 16.77
CA GLU A 186 10.54 3.93 16.44
C GLU A 186 11.79 4.28 17.26
N ASP A 187 11.95 3.73 18.47
CA ASP A 187 13.13 3.94 19.32
C ASP A 187 14.33 3.02 18.98
N GLY A 188 14.20 2.19 17.93
CA GLY A 188 15.22 1.22 17.53
C GLY A 188 15.19 -0.12 18.26
N SER A 189 14.29 -0.29 19.23
CA SER A 189 14.14 -1.58 19.89
C SER A 189 13.24 -2.53 19.11
N ILE A 190 13.48 -3.83 19.25
CA ILE A 190 12.67 -4.88 18.63
C ILE A 190 12.06 -5.72 19.75
N VAL A 191 10.75 -5.92 19.73
CA VAL A 191 10.03 -6.74 20.71
C VAL A 191 9.57 -8.03 20.06
N ILE A 192 9.81 -9.16 20.71
CA ILE A 192 9.31 -10.48 20.33
C ILE A 192 8.26 -10.91 21.37
N VAL A 193 7.04 -11.22 20.91
CA VAL A 193 5.92 -11.66 21.76
C VAL A 193 5.25 -12.93 21.19
N PRO A 194 4.65 -13.79 22.02
CA PRO A 194 3.80 -14.88 21.54
C PRO A 194 2.48 -14.32 20.97
N ALA A 195 2.26 -14.44 19.66
CA ALA A 195 1.17 -13.74 18.96
C ALA A 195 -0.22 -14.15 19.48
N THR A 196 -0.44 -15.45 19.67
CA THR A 196 -1.74 -16.00 20.09
C THR A 196 -2.06 -15.64 21.54
N GLN A 197 -1.07 -15.69 22.44
CA GLN A 197 -1.28 -15.31 23.84
C GLN A 197 -1.61 -13.82 23.95
N THR A 198 -0.92 -12.97 23.19
CA THR A 198 -1.22 -11.54 23.20
C THR A 198 -2.60 -11.25 22.61
N ALA A 199 -2.98 -11.90 21.50
CA ALA A 199 -4.32 -11.77 20.93
C ALA A 199 -5.42 -12.22 21.90
N ILE A 200 -5.23 -13.34 22.61
CA ILE A 200 -6.20 -13.84 23.60
C ILE A 200 -6.37 -12.86 24.76
N VAL A 201 -5.28 -12.34 25.33
CA VAL A 201 -5.31 -11.37 26.44
C VAL A 201 -6.05 -10.09 26.02
N GLN A 202 -5.99 -9.72 24.74
CA GLN A 202 -6.63 -8.51 24.24
C GLN A 202 -8.09 -8.69 23.83
N LEU A 203 -8.42 -9.82 23.20
CA LEU A 203 -9.78 -10.10 22.73
C LEU A 203 -10.72 -10.54 23.86
N LEU A 204 -10.19 -11.22 24.88
CA LEU A 204 -10.98 -11.64 26.05
C LEU A 204 -10.87 -10.57 27.15
N GLN A 205 -11.70 -9.54 27.04
CA GLN A 205 -11.82 -8.49 28.06
C GLN A 205 -12.29 -9.08 29.42
N GLY A 206 -11.82 -8.51 30.54
CA GLY A 206 -12.31 -8.82 31.89
C GLY A 206 -11.24 -9.27 32.89
N GLU A 207 -11.65 -10.04 33.90
CA GLU A 207 -10.79 -10.51 35.03
C GLU A 207 -9.51 -11.25 34.59
N HIS A 208 -9.45 -11.74 33.35
CA HIS A 208 -8.27 -12.40 32.79
C HIS A 208 -7.07 -11.49 32.58
N MET A 209 -7.28 -10.17 32.35
CA MET A 209 -6.18 -9.20 32.26
C MET A 209 -5.53 -8.91 33.62
N LEU A 210 -6.29 -9.03 34.71
CA LEU A 210 -5.83 -8.72 36.07
C LEU A 210 -5.09 -9.90 36.72
N ARG A 211 -5.37 -11.14 36.30
CA ARG A 211 -4.85 -12.36 36.95
C ARG A 211 -3.58 -12.93 36.33
N ARG A 212 -3.28 -12.64 35.07
CA ARG A 212 -2.07 -13.10 34.39
C ARG A 212 -1.35 -11.88 33.84
N GLY A 213 -0.18 -11.56 34.40
CA GLY A 213 0.69 -10.52 33.88
C GLY A 213 0.93 -10.69 32.37
N TRP A 214 1.38 -9.62 31.74
CA TRP A 214 1.56 -9.56 30.29
C TRP A 214 2.42 -10.73 29.78
N PRO A 215 2.14 -11.28 28.58
CA PRO A 215 2.88 -12.43 28.05
C PRO A 215 4.39 -12.19 28.09
N PRO A 216 5.19 -13.24 28.34
CA PRO A 216 6.64 -13.11 28.35
C PRO A 216 7.10 -12.58 27.01
N HIS A 217 7.83 -11.46 27.03
CA HIS A 217 8.35 -10.81 25.85
C HIS A 217 9.87 -10.72 25.93
N ARG A 218 10.49 -10.55 24.76
CA ARG A 218 11.93 -10.32 24.65
C ARG A 218 12.17 -9.02 23.92
N THR A 219 13.06 -8.19 24.43
CA THR A 219 13.45 -6.93 23.78
C THR A 219 14.89 -7.05 23.27
N LEU A 220 15.08 -6.87 21.97
CA LEU A 220 16.38 -6.73 21.34
C LEU A 220 16.73 -5.23 21.27
N ARG A 221 17.97 -4.90 21.62
CA ARG A 221 18.49 -3.52 21.61
C ARG A 221 19.82 -3.52 20.87
N GLY A 222 19.95 -2.64 19.88
CA GLY A 222 21.17 -2.52 19.08
C GLY A 222 21.08 -1.44 18.01
N HIS A 223 19.91 -1.28 17.37
CA HIS A 223 19.67 -0.11 16.53
C HIS A 223 19.65 1.16 17.38
N ARG A 224 20.23 2.23 16.83
CA ARG A 224 20.30 3.56 17.46
C ARG A 224 19.09 4.44 17.14
N ASN A 225 18.27 4.02 16.17
CA ASN A 225 17.12 4.76 15.68
C ASN A 225 16.08 3.78 15.11
N LYS A 226 14.92 4.30 14.67
CA LYS A 226 13.78 3.57 14.11
C LYS A 226 14.19 2.34 13.28
N VAL A 227 13.59 1.20 13.62
CA VAL A 227 13.68 -0.03 12.81
C VAL A 227 12.73 0.10 11.62
N THR A 228 13.25 0.00 10.41
CA THR A 228 12.49 0.26 9.17
C THR A 228 11.99 -1.03 8.53
N CYS A 229 12.71 -2.14 8.71
CA CYS A 229 12.33 -3.43 8.14
C CYS A 229 12.83 -4.61 8.98
N LEU A 230 12.12 -5.73 8.87
CA LEU A 230 12.44 -7.01 9.53
C LEU A 230 12.34 -8.13 8.52
N LEU A 231 13.23 -9.11 8.62
CA LEU A 231 13.24 -10.31 7.78
C LEU A 231 13.53 -11.53 8.63
N TYR A 232 12.63 -12.52 8.57
CA TYR A 232 12.88 -13.87 9.07
C TYR A 232 13.20 -14.79 7.88
N PRO A 233 14.48 -14.90 7.48
CA PRO A 233 14.85 -15.50 6.20
C PRO A 233 14.49 -16.99 6.11
N HIS A 234 14.48 -17.72 7.22
CA HIS A 234 14.10 -19.14 7.25
C HIS A 234 12.66 -19.39 6.79
N GLN A 235 11.74 -18.46 7.05
CA GLN A 235 10.35 -18.57 6.60
C GLN A 235 10.20 -18.33 5.10
N VAL A 236 11.13 -17.61 4.47
CA VAL A 236 11.15 -17.40 3.02
C VAL A 236 11.86 -18.55 2.31
N SER A 237 12.98 -19.03 2.86
CA SER A 237 13.70 -20.21 2.39
C SER A 237 14.32 -20.98 3.55
N SER A 238 14.04 -22.28 3.62
CA SER A 238 14.50 -23.16 4.71
C SER A 238 16.02 -23.35 4.76
N ARG A 239 16.77 -22.87 3.76
CA ARG A 239 18.24 -22.90 3.69
C ARG A 239 18.93 -22.05 4.76
N TYR A 240 18.22 -21.08 5.34
CA TYR A 240 18.75 -20.24 6.42
C TYR A 240 18.51 -20.90 7.78
N ASP A 241 19.36 -20.59 8.76
CA ASP A 241 19.16 -21.05 10.12
C ASP A 241 17.88 -20.43 10.72
N GLN A 242 17.03 -21.26 11.31
CA GLN A 242 15.81 -20.86 12.02
C GLN A 242 16.07 -19.89 13.19
N ARG A 243 17.31 -19.78 13.66
CA ARG A 243 17.73 -18.83 14.70
C ARG A 243 17.84 -17.40 14.19
N TYR A 244 18.05 -17.19 12.90
CA TYR A 244 18.38 -15.87 12.38
C TYR A 244 17.15 -15.00 12.19
N LEU A 245 17.21 -13.81 12.77
CA LEU A 245 16.33 -12.68 12.49
C LEU A 245 17.21 -11.53 11.98
N ILE A 246 16.81 -10.87 10.91
CA ILE A 246 17.52 -9.72 10.36
C ILE A 246 16.65 -8.47 10.53
N SER A 247 17.26 -7.36 10.90
CA SER A 247 16.62 -6.04 10.95
C SER A 247 17.43 -5.00 10.19
N GLY A 248 16.73 -4.03 9.61
CA GLY A 248 17.31 -2.81 9.04
C GLY A 248 16.76 -1.58 9.76
N GLY A 249 17.53 -0.50 9.82
CA GLY A 249 17.14 0.72 10.52
C GLY A 249 17.53 2.02 9.82
N VAL A 250 17.04 3.13 10.39
CA VAL A 250 17.42 4.51 10.00
C VAL A 250 18.87 4.81 10.33
N ASP A 251 19.49 4.02 11.20
CA ASP A 251 20.92 4.13 11.54
C ASP A 251 21.87 3.48 10.52
N PHE A 252 21.36 3.19 9.32
CA PHE A 252 22.08 2.64 8.15
C PHE A 252 22.63 1.22 8.36
N SER A 253 22.24 0.59 9.46
CA SER A 253 22.76 -0.72 9.84
C SER A 253 21.79 -1.83 9.46
N VAL A 254 22.35 -2.99 9.11
CA VAL A 254 21.63 -4.26 9.06
C VAL A 254 22.15 -5.14 10.19
N ILE A 255 21.28 -5.54 11.11
CA ILE A 255 21.67 -6.32 12.29
C ILE A 255 21.15 -7.75 12.17
N MET A 256 22.04 -8.70 12.44
CA MET A 256 21.74 -10.12 12.52
C MET A 256 21.61 -10.53 13.99
N TRP A 257 20.47 -11.14 14.33
CA TRP A 257 20.11 -11.56 15.68
C TRP A 257 19.93 -13.06 15.77
N ASP A 258 20.13 -13.62 16.96
CA ASP A 258 19.56 -14.92 17.33
C ASP A 258 18.22 -14.69 18.04
N ILE A 259 17.13 -15.14 17.41
CA ILE A 259 15.75 -14.93 17.87
C ILE A 259 15.43 -15.67 19.19
N PHE A 260 16.17 -16.72 19.52
CA PHE A 260 15.93 -17.50 20.74
C PHE A 260 16.72 -16.94 21.92
N SER A 261 18.01 -16.63 21.74
CA SER A 261 18.84 -16.05 22.80
C SER A 261 18.61 -14.54 22.97
N GLY A 262 18.18 -13.85 21.91
CA GLY A 262 18.09 -12.40 21.85
C GLY A 262 19.42 -11.68 21.65
N GLU A 263 20.49 -12.43 21.37
CA GLU A 263 21.81 -11.86 21.17
C GLU A 263 21.95 -11.26 19.78
N MET A 264 22.58 -10.09 19.73
CA MET A 264 23.11 -9.53 18.50
C MET A 264 24.32 -10.36 18.04
N LYS A 265 24.24 -10.97 16.87
CA LYS A 265 25.32 -11.80 16.31
C LYS A 265 26.28 -11.02 15.43
N HIS A 266 25.77 -10.06 14.66
CA HIS A 266 26.58 -9.23 13.77
C HIS A 266 25.86 -7.95 13.35
N ILE A 267 26.63 -6.92 12.97
CA ILE A 267 26.13 -5.67 12.40
C ILE A 267 26.87 -5.43 11.08
N PHE A 268 26.11 -5.22 10.01
CA PHE A 268 26.63 -4.75 8.73
C PHE A 268 26.41 -3.24 8.62
N CYS A 269 27.49 -2.48 8.45
CA CYS A 269 27.48 -1.03 8.24
C CYS A 269 28.11 -0.71 6.88
N VAL A 270 27.41 -1.05 5.79
CA VAL A 270 27.92 -0.87 4.42
C VAL A 270 27.17 0.19 3.61
N HIS A 271 26.01 0.62 4.11
CA HIS A 271 25.17 1.62 3.47
C HIS A 271 25.42 3.00 4.10
N GLY A 272 25.23 4.05 3.31
CA GLY A 272 25.23 5.45 3.73
C GLY A 272 23.82 6.05 3.89
N GLY A 273 22.77 5.23 3.82
CA GLY A 273 21.37 5.64 3.94
C GLY A 273 20.52 4.63 4.72
N GLU A 274 19.29 5.01 5.06
CA GLU A 274 18.38 4.16 5.83
C GLU A 274 18.06 2.88 5.06
N ILE A 275 17.98 1.76 5.77
CA ILE A 275 17.64 0.49 5.12
C ILE A 275 16.14 0.49 4.81
N THR A 276 15.77 0.42 3.54
CA THR A 276 14.37 0.48 3.12
C THR A 276 13.78 -0.92 2.94
N GLN A 277 14.58 -1.91 2.56
CA GLN A 277 14.11 -3.25 2.28
C GLN A 277 15.17 -4.33 2.55
N LEU A 278 14.72 -5.51 2.96
CA LEU A 278 15.50 -6.73 3.08
C LEU A 278 14.85 -7.85 2.26
N LEU A 279 15.65 -8.57 1.48
CA LEU A 279 15.21 -9.58 0.52
C LEU A 279 16.05 -10.85 0.64
N VAL A 280 15.45 -11.98 0.29
CA VAL A 280 16.14 -13.26 0.14
C VAL A 280 16.44 -13.50 -1.35
N PRO A 281 17.70 -13.75 -1.74
CA PRO A 281 18.03 -14.16 -3.11
C PRO A 281 17.34 -15.50 -3.48
N PRO A 282 17.04 -15.77 -4.76
CA PRO A 282 16.49 -17.06 -5.20
C PRO A 282 17.32 -18.28 -4.80
N ASP A 283 16.68 -19.44 -4.66
CA ASP A 283 17.37 -20.70 -4.34
C ASP A 283 18.30 -21.19 -5.46
N SER A 284 18.09 -20.74 -6.70
CA SER A 284 18.92 -21.08 -7.86
C SER A 284 20.18 -20.24 -8.02
N CYS A 285 20.45 -19.29 -7.11
CA CYS A 285 21.70 -18.53 -7.11
C CYS A 285 22.92 -19.41 -6.79
N SER A 286 24.13 -18.90 -7.04
CA SER A 286 25.37 -19.57 -6.67
C SER A 286 25.44 -19.84 -5.16
N THR A 287 26.24 -20.84 -4.75
CA THR A 287 26.37 -21.24 -3.34
C THR A 287 26.82 -20.10 -2.43
N ARG A 288 27.61 -19.16 -2.95
CA ARG A 288 28.05 -17.95 -2.25
C ARG A 288 26.88 -17.01 -1.97
N VAL A 289 26.02 -16.76 -2.97
CA VAL A 289 24.87 -15.87 -2.87
C VAL A 289 23.69 -16.53 -2.12
N GLN A 290 23.55 -17.86 -2.16
CA GLN A 290 22.49 -18.59 -1.45
C GLN A 290 22.51 -18.34 0.06
N HIS A 291 23.67 -18.10 0.68
CA HIS A 291 23.75 -17.78 2.12
C HIS A 291 23.72 -16.28 2.41
N CYS A 292 23.45 -15.45 1.41
CA CYS A 292 23.36 -14.01 1.54
C CYS A 292 21.92 -13.56 1.72
N ILE A 293 21.74 -12.37 2.27
CA ILE A 293 20.52 -11.57 2.10
C ILE A 293 20.84 -10.36 1.24
N CYS A 294 19.81 -9.71 0.72
CA CYS A 294 19.92 -8.49 -0.05
C CYS A 294 19.31 -7.33 0.73
N SER A 295 20.09 -6.27 0.94
CA SER A 295 19.66 -5.04 1.59
C SER A 295 19.59 -3.91 0.59
N VAL A 296 18.53 -3.11 0.68
CA VAL A 296 18.31 -1.91 -0.15
C VAL A 296 18.28 -0.71 0.78
N ALA A 297 18.95 0.36 0.39
CA ALA A 297 19.04 1.56 1.20
C ALA A 297 18.58 2.83 0.45
N SER A 298 18.23 3.87 1.21
CA SER A 298 17.78 5.16 0.69
C SER A 298 18.87 5.93 -0.04
N ASP A 299 20.15 5.57 0.13
CA ASP A 299 21.30 6.08 -0.62
C ASP A 299 21.43 5.44 -2.01
N HIS A 300 20.42 4.67 -2.43
CA HIS A 300 20.32 4.01 -3.73
C HIS A 300 21.36 2.90 -3.92
N SER A 301 21.89 2.34 -2.82
CA SER A 301 22.79 1.19 -2.88
C SER A 301 22.06 -0.12 -2.58
N VAL A 302 22.59 -1.22 -3.14
CA VAL A 302 22.17 -2.59 -2.85
C VAL A 302 23.35 -3.39 -2.30
N GLY A 303 23.16 -4.06 -1.17
CA GLY A 303 24.18 -4.90 -0.53
C GLY A 303 23.79 -6.37 -0.57
N LEU A 304 24.70 -7.25 -0.97
CA LEU A 304 24.60 -8.69 -0.73
C LEU A 304 25.43 -9.06 0.49
N LEU A 305 24.76 -9.45 1.57
CA LEU A 305 25.37 -9.67 2.88
C LEU A 305 25.35 -11.17 3.21
N SER A 306 26.52 -11.79 3.25
CA SER A 306 26.66 -13.20 3.62
C SER A 306 26.43 -13.38 5.12
N LEU A 307 25.36 -14.09 5.47
CA LEU A 307 25.03 -14.41 6.87
C LEU A 307 25.98 -15.48 7.45
N ARG A 308 26.58 -16.31 6.59
CA ARG A 308 27.58 -17.31 6.98
C ARG A 308 28.93 -16.67 7.23
N GLU A 309 29.42 -15.89 6.28
CA GLU A 309 30.76 -15.28 6.36
C GLU A 309 30.80 -13.98 7.16
N ARG A 310 29.62 -13.38 7.44
CA ARG A 310 29.48 -12.09 8.11
C ARG A 310 30.23 -10.98 7.37
N LYS A 311 30.10 -10.99 6.05
CA LYS A 311 30.73 -10.03 5.14
C LYS A 311 29.74 -9.56 4.09
N CYS A 312 29.93 -8.34 3.63
CA CYS A 312 29.32 -7.87 2.38
C CYS A 312 30.13 -8.45 1.22
N ILE A 313 29.49 -9.27 0.39
CA ILE A 313 30.14 -9.88 -0.78
C ILE A 313 30.03 -9.00 -2.02
N MET A 314 29.03 -8.11 -2.06
CA MET A 314 28.83 -7.16 -3.16
C MET A 314 28.10 -5.92 -2.62
N LEU A 315 28.60 -4.74 -3.00
CA LEU A 315 27.93 -3.46 -2.78
C LEU A 315 27.72 -2.78 -4.15
N ALA A 316 26.51 -2.92 -4.68
CA ALA A 316 26.09 -2.24 -5.90
C ALA A 316 25.67 -0.81 -5.55
N SER A 317 26.63 0.10 -5.64
CA SER A 317 26.47 1.55 -5.53
C SER A 317 26.68 2.21 -6.91
N ARG A 318 26.27 3.48 -7.10
CA ARG A 318 26.27 4.29 -8.36
C ARG A 318 24.91 4.48 -9.04
N HIS A 319 23.83 3.95 -8.48
CA HIS A 319 22.50 4.32 -8.94
C HIS A 319 22.22 5.79 -8.59
N LEU A 320 21.83 6.60 -9.57
CA LEU A 320 21.59 8.04 -9.37
C LEU A 320 20.20 8.36 -8.81
N PHE A 321 19.29 7.39 -8.87
CA PHE A 321 17.88 7.55 -8.50
C PHE A 321 17.41 6.45 -7.56
N PRO A 322 16.34 6.69 -6.77
CA PRO A 322 15.77 5.70 -5.87
C PRO A 322 15.46 4.37 -6.53
N ILE A 323 15.85 3.28 -5.87
CA ILE A 323 15.57 1.92 -6.31
C ILE A 323 14.10 1.61 -6.05
N GLN A 324 13.39 1.18 -7.10
CA GLN A 324 12.00 0.75 -7.01
C GLN A 324 11.84 -0.77 -7.05
N VAL A 325 12.69 -1.46 -7.81
CA VAL A 325 12.54 -2.90 -8.03
C VAL A 325 13.88 -3.60 -8.14
N ILE A 326 13.94 -4.80 -7.57
CA ILE A 326 15.06 -5.72 -7.71
C ILE A 326 14.56 -7.01 -8.33
N LYS A 327 15.25 -7.46 -9.38
CA LYS A 327 15.03 -8.74 -10.05
C LYS A 327 16.33 -9.52 -10.13
N TRP A 328 16.19 -10.84 -10.17
CA TRP A 328 17.30 -11.78 -10.15
C TRP A 328 17.28 -12.56 -11.45
N ARG A 329 18.47 -12.78 -12.04
CA ARG A 329 18.68 -13.71 -13.14
C ARG A 329 19.79 -14.68 -12.75
N PRO A 330 19.48 -15.70 -11.93
CA PRO A 330 20.49 -16.57 -11.33
C PRO A 330 21.31 -17.39 -12.33
N SER A 331 20.71 -17.75 -13.48
CA SER A 331 21.40 -18.52 -14.53
C SER A 331 22.62 -17.80 -15.10
N ASP A 332 22.59 -16.48 -15.10
CA ASP A 332 23.60 -15.61 -15.70
C ASP A 332 24.34 -14.81 -14.62
N ASP A 333 24.12 -15.16 -13.35
CA ASP A 333 24.71 -14.49 -12.18
C ASP A 333 24.43 -12.97 -12.12
N TYR A 334 23.25 -12.53 -12.57
CA TYR A 334 22.89 -11.12 -12.59
C TYR A 334 21.84 -10.70 -11.56
N LEU A 335 22.08 -9.53 -10.99
CA LEU A 335 21.13 -8.71 -10.23
C LEU A 335 20.72 -7.53 -11.11
N VAL A 336 19.41 -7.35 -11.31
CA VAL A 336 18.84 -6.26 -12.09
C VAL A 336 18.14 -5.29 -11.16
N VAL A 337 18.54 -4.02 -11.21
CA VAL A 337 18.04 -2.94 -10.35
C VAL A 337 17.31 -1.91 -11.22
N GLY A 338 16.02 -1.72 -10.98
CA GLY A 338 15.20 -0.71 -11.65
C GLY A 338 14.98 0.51 -10.75
N CYS A 339 15.25 1.70 -11.28
CA CYS A 339 15.19 2.97 -10.57
C CYS A 339 13.94 3.79 -10.94
N SER A 340 13.62 4.80 -10.13
CA SER A 340 12.40 5.62 -10.29
C SER A 340 12.37 6.50 -11.54
N ASP A 341 13.53 6.79 -12.13
CA ASP A 341 13.66 7.52 -13.40
C ASP A 341 13.48 6.61 -14.63
N GLY A 342 13.25 5.31 -14.42
CA GLY A 342 13.17 4.30 -15.47
C GLY A 342 14.51 3.69 -15.86
N SER A 343 15.63 4.11 -15.27
CA SER A 343 16.94 3.52 -15.51
C SER A 343 17.02 2.10 -14.96
N VAL A 344 17.72 1.22 -15.68
CA VAL A 344 17.96 -0.17 -15.28
C VAL A 344 19.45 -0.46 -15.26
N TYR A 345 19.93 -0.97 -14.13
CA TYR A 345 21.31 -1.37 -13.93
C TYR A 345 21.41 -2.88 -13.75
N VAL A 346 22.46 -3.46 -14.32
CA VAL A 346 22.74 -4.90 -14.22
C VAL A 346 24.09 -5.07 -13.54
N TRP A 347 24.09 -5.86 -12.48
CA TRP A 347 25.27 -6.18 -11.68
C TRP A 347 25.53 -7.68 -11.73
N GLN A 348 26.81 -8.06 -11.86
CA GLN A 348 27.22 -9.44 -11.63
C GLN A 348 27.31 -9.69 -10.12
N MET A 349 26.68 -10.76 -9.63
CA MET A 349 26.55 -11.02 -8.19
C MET A 349 27.81 -11.66 -7.59
N ASP A 350 28.53 -12.45 -8.38
CA ASP A 350 29.80 -13.08 -8.04
C ASP A 350 30.91 -12.42 -8.88
N THR A 351 31.57 -11.44 -8.27
CA THR A 351 32.76 -10.77 -8.81
C THR A 351 34.04 -11.28 -8.16
#